data_AF-A0A7Y8PPV3-F1
#
_entry.id   AF-A0A7Y8PPV3-F1
#
_cell.length_a   1.000
_cell.length_b   1.000
_cell.length_c   1.000
_cell.angle_alpha   90.00
_cell.angle_beta   90.00
_cell.angle_gamma   90.00
#
_symmetry.space_group_name_H-M   'P 1'
#
loop_
_entity.id
_entity.type
_entity.pdbx_description
1 polymer ?
#
loop_
_entity_poly.entity_id
_entity_poly.type
_entity_poly.pdbx_seq_one_letter_code
_entity_poly.pdbx_strand_id
1 'polypeptide(L)'
;MKFQTTDIKNFISKIQHPNLNTVGLLERIKDKKMLIQSYVQSQHFKALFLAKISGYSSDLAPDLNAKNLKTGQLVTFTNEYGNAFINCEILGFDNDPDYGRCVYLDSSSYWFAVTVDSLTVQDGYIGLTQDDLDTVSDDYVDSLMPWDLKILKNAV
;
A
#
# COMPACT_ATOMS: atom_id res chain seq x y z
N MET A 1 -4.22 -20.47 -2.28
CA MET A 1 -4.33 -20.42 -3.76
C MET A 1 -2.97 -20.01 -4.36
N LYS A 2 -2.32 -20.83 -5.19
CA LYS A 2 -1.08 -20.40 -5.87
C LYS A 2 -1.46 -19.37 -6.94
N PHE A 3 -1.07 -18.10 -6.78
CA PHE A 3 -1.21 -17.10 -7.84
C PHE A 3 -0.57 -17.64 -9.12
N GLN A 4 -1.35 -17.82 -10.19
CA GLN A 4 -0.81 -18.39 -11.41
C GLN A 4 -0.02 -17.34 -12.19
N THR A 5 0.99 -17.76 -12.94
CA THR A 5 1.83 -16.87 -13.76
C THR A 5 1.01 -16.00 -14.71
N THR A 6 -0.15 -16.49 -15.17
CA THR A 6 -1.10 -15.76 -16.01
C THR A 6 -1.74 -14.59 -15.27
N ASP A 7 -2.10 -14.76 -14.00
CA ASP A 7 -2.72 -13.71 -13.17
C ASP A 7 -1.74 -12.57 -12.93
N ILE A 8 -0.47 -12.90 -12.68
CA ILE A 8 0.60 -11.91 -12.50
C ILE A 8 0.81 -11.08 -13.77
N LYS A 9 0.84 -11.73 -14.94
CA LYS A 9 0.98 -11.03 -16.23
C LYS A 9 -0.20 -10.11 -16.51
N ASN A 10 -1.42 -10.59 -16.26
CA ASN A 10 -2.65 -9.81 -16.43
C ASN A 10 -2.74 -8.64 -15.44
N PHE A 11 -2.17 -8.79 -14.25
CA PHE A 11 -2.05 -7.69 -13.29
C PHE A 11 -1.03 -6.65 -13.76
N ILE A 12 0.18 -7.08 -14.15
CA ILE A 12 1.24 -6.18 -14.61
C ILE A 12 0.79 -5.37 -15.83
N SER A 13 0.03 -5.95 -16.75
CA SER A 13 -0.48 -5.23 -17.92
C SER A 13 -1.45 -4.09 -17.61
N LYS A 14 -2.01 -4.05 -16.38
CA LYS A 14 -2.88 -2.95 -15.92
C LYS A 14 -2.06 -1.75 -15.42
N ILE A 15 -0.77 -1.92 -15.12
CA ILE A 15 0.07 -0.84 -14.60
C ILE A 15 0.52 0.03 -15.77
N GLN A 16 -0.04 1.23 -15.85
CA GLN A 16 0.29 2.20 -16.89
C GLN A 16 1.41 3.12 -16.42
N HIS A 17 2.66 2.72 -16.64
CA HIS A 17 3.83 3.56 -16.40
C HIS A 17 4.90 3.33 -17.48
N PRO A 18 5.41 4.39 -18.15
CA PRO A 18 6.32 4.25 -19.31
C PRO A 18 7.65 3.57 -18.97
N ASN A 19 8.13 3.77 -17.73
CA ASN A 19 9.40 3.23 -17.26
C ASN A 19 9.22 2.08 -16.26
N LEU A 20 8.10 1.35 -16.31
CA LEU A 20 7.81 0.30 -15.33
C LEU A 20 8.95 -0.73 -15.24
N ASN A 21 9.54 -0.84 -14.06
CA ASN A 21 10.55 -1.86 -13.75
C ASN A 21 9.88 -3.23 -13.55
N THR A 22 9.50 -3.85 -14.67
CA THR A 22 8.80 -5.14 -14.67
C THR A 22 9.63 -6.25 -14.02
N VAL A 23 10.95 -6.24 -14.20
CA VAL A 23 11.85 -7.25 -13.62
C VAL A 23 11.85 -7.15 -12.10
N GLY A 24 12.09 -5.96 -11.55
CA GLY A 24 12.07 -5.74 -10.10
C GLY A 24 10.70 -6.01 -9.48
N LEU A 25 9.61 -5.67 -10.17
CA LEU A 25 8.26 -6.01 -9.73
C LEU A 25 8.03 -7.53 -9.69
N LEU A 26 8.46 -8.27 -10.72
CA LEU A 26 8.33 -9.73 -10.75
C LEU A 26 9.17 -10.43 -9.67
N GLU A 27 10.37 -9.93 -9.38
CA GLU A 27 11.19 -10.42 -8.28
C GLU A 27 10.50 -10.19 -6.94
N ARG A 28 9.95 -8.99 -6.74
CA ARG A 28 9.18 -8.62 -5.55
C ARG A 28 7.96 -9.52 -5.33
N ILE A 29 7.18 -9.79 -6.38
CA ILE A 29 5.97 -10.64 -6.30
C ILE A 29 6.33 -12.08 -5.92
N LYS A 30 7.51 -12.58 -6.32
CA LYS A 30 7.94 -13.96 -6.03
C LYS A 30 8.48 -14.12 -4.60
N ASP A 31 8.98 -13.05 -4.00
CA ASP A 31 9.54 -13.09 -2.65
C ASP A 31 8.45 -13.01 -1.58
N LYS A 32 7.87 -14.17 -1.26
CA LYS A 32 6.84 -14.29 -0.24
C LYS A 32 7.27 -13.75 1.14
N LYS A 33 8.53 -13.93 1.53
CA LYS A 33 9.01 -13.45 2.84
C LYS A 33 9.00 -11.93 2.88
N MET A 34 9.48 -11.30 1.81
CA MET A 34 9.44 -9.84 1.70
C MET A 34 8.00 -9.31 1.64
N LEU A 35 7.07 -10.01 0.98
CA LEU A 35 5.66 -9.62 0.96
C LEU A 35 5.00 -9.70 2.34
N ILE A 36 5.25 -10.76 3.12
CA ILE A 36 4.77 -10.88 4.50
C ILE A 36 5.36 -9.76 5.36
N GLN A 37 6.67 -9.50 5.25
CA GLN A 37 7.31 -8.40 5.95
C GLN A 37 6.68 -7.04 5.61
N SER A 38 6.42 -6.80 4.31
CA SER A 38 5.80 -5.57 3.83
C SER A 38 4.37 -5.42 4.36
N TYR A 39 3.58 -6.50 4.36
CA TYR A 39 2.25 -6.52 4.95
C TYR A 39 2.27 -6.12 6.43
N VAL A 40 3.18 -6.70 7.23
CA VAL A 40 3.32 -6.35 8.66
C VAL A 40 3.72 -4.90 8.85
N GLN A 41 4.68 -4.40 8.07
CA GLN A 41 5.09 -3.00 8.13
C GLN A 41 3.95 -2.05 7.78
N SER A 42 3.14 -2.39 6.76
CA SER A 42 1.95 -1.63 6.38
C SER A 42 0.93 -1.52 7.52
N GLN A 43 0.72 -2.58 8.31
CA GLN A 43 -0.14 -2.48 9.50
C GLN A 43 0.38 -1.46 10.52
N HIS A 44 1.70 -1.39 10.72
CA HIS A 44 2.31 -0.40 11.60
C HIS A 44 2.22 1.02 11.02
N PHE A 45 2.40 1.19 9.72
CA PHE A 45 2.26 2.48 9.06
C PHE A 45 0.83 3.00 9.08
N LYS A 46 -0.15 2.11 8.92
CA LYS A 46 -1.57 2.41 9.14
C LYS A 46 -1.83 2.88 10.58
N ALA A 47 -1.29 2.19 11.58
CA ALA A 47 -1.43 2.62 12.97
C ALA A 47 -0.80 4.00 13.21
N LEU A 48 0.38 4.27 12.63
CA LEU A 48 1.03 5.58 12.70
C LEU A 48 0.22 6.67 12.00
N PHE A 49 -0.33 6.38 10.82
CA PHE A 49 -1.20 7.30 10.09
C PHE A 49 -2.39 7.71 10.96
N LEU A 50 -3.12 6.74 11.50
CA LEU A 50 -4.28 6.99 12.35
C LEU A 50 -3.94 7.76 13.64
N ALA A 51 -2.73 7.58 14.16
CA ALA A 51 -2.28 8.26 15.38
C ALA A 51 -1.75 9.69 15.13
N LYS A 52 -1.15 9.95 13.97
CA LYS A 52 -0.40 11.19 13.71
C LYS A 52 -1.04 12.11 12.67
N ILE A 53 -1.80 11.56 11.74
CA ILE A 53 -2.41 12.34 10.65
C ILE A 53 -3.86 12.64 11.03
N SER A 54 -4.27 13.89 10.84
CA SER A 54 -5.62 14.38 11.11
C SER A 54 -6.09 15.25 9.94
N GLY A 55 -7.40 15.51 9.85
CA GLY A 55 -7.96 16.36 8.79
C GLY A 55 -8.11 15.70 7.42
N TYR A 56 -7.84 14.40 7.29
CA TYR A 56 -8.09 13.62 6.08
C TYR A 56 -9.57 13.24 5.93
N SER A 57 -9.99 12.94 4.71
CA SER A 57 -11.33 12.47 4.35
C SER A 57 -11.35 10.96 4.09
N SER A 58 -12.51 10.32 4.33
CA SER A 58 -12.80 8.95 3.87
C SER A 58 -13.13 8.88 2.38
N ASP A 59 -13.51 10.00 1.79
CA ASP A 59 -14.01 10.09 0.42
C ASP A 59 -13.18 11.09 -0.38
N LEU A 60 -12.73 10.64 -1.55
CA LEU A 60 -12.07 11.51 -2.51
C LEU A 60 -13.12 12.31 -3.27
N ALA A 61 -12.86 13.61 -3.45
CA ALA A 61 -13.72 14.50 -4.21
C ALA A 61 -14.03 13.90 -5.61
N PRO A 62 -15.29 13.88 -6.07
CA PRO A 62 -15.68 13.16 -7.30
C PRO A 62 -14.92 13.60 -8.56
N ASP A 63 -14.55 14.87 -8.64
CA ASP A 63 -13.76 15.46 -9.74
C ASP A 63 -12.32 14.97 -9.78
N LEU A 64 -11.75 14.61 -8.63
CA LEU A 64 -10.43 13.99 -8.51
C LEU A 64 -10.48 12.46 -8.62
N ASN A 65 -11.64 11.86 -8.36
CA ASN A 65 -11.78 10.41 -8.24
C ASN A 65 -12.07 9.67 -9.56
N ALA A 66 -11.28 9.94 -10.61
CA ALA A 66 -11.45 9.33 -11.92
C ALA A 66 -11.35 7.77 -11.92
N LYS A 67 -10.74 7.20 -10.88
CA LYS A 67 -10.53 5.75 -10.73
C LYS A 67 -11.47 5.07 -9.72
N ASN A 68 -12.45 5.80 -9.17
CA ASN A 68 -13.39 5.30 -8.15
C ASN A 68 -12.70 4.69 -6.92
N LEU A 69 -11.58 5.29 -6.49
CA LEU A 69 -10.81 4.93 -5.32
C LEU A 69 -11.61 5.13 -4.03
N LYS A 70 -11.41 4.22 -3.07
CA LYS A 70 -12.04 4.26 -1.74
C LYS A 70 -11.05 3.84 -0.66
N THR A 71 -11.24 4.32 0.56
CA THR A 71 -10.47 3.84 1.73
C THR A 71 -10.65 2.33 1.93
N GLY A 72 -9.61 1.65 2.39
CA GLY A 72 -9.57 0.20 2.56
C GLY A 72 -9.28 -0.58 1.28
N GLN A 73 -9.23 0.09 0.12
CA GLN A 73 -8.94 -0.57 -1.14
C GLN A 73 -7.44 -0.83 -1.29
N LEU A 74 -7.10 -2.01 -1.82
CA LEU A 74 -5.73 -2.34 -2.18
C LEU A 74 -5.36 -1.75 -3.55
N VAL A 75 -4.20 -1.10 -3.62
CA VAL A 75 -3.64 -0.48 -4.81
C VAL A 75 -2.15 -0.71 -4.95
N THR A 76 -1.68 -0.70 -6.19
CA THR A 76 -0.26 -0.65 -6.50
C THR A 76 0.13 0.79 -6.75
N PHE A 77 1.06 1.29 -5.95
CA PHE A 77 1.67 2.59 -6.17
C PHE A 77 2.89 2.44 -7.06
N THR A 78 2.96 3.18 -8.18
CA THR A 78 4.15 3.24 -9.02
C THR A 78 4.74 4.64 -8.94
N ASN A 79 5.98 4.74 -8.46
CA ASN A 79 6.66 6.04 -8.38
C ASN A 79 7.16 6.50 -9.76
N GLU A 80 7.60 7.75 -9.83
CA GLU A 80 8.12 8.40 -11.06
C GLU A 80 9.32 7.67 -11.70
N TYR A 81 10.06 6.89 -10.92
CA TYR A 81 11.17 6.05 -11.40
C TYR A 81 10.71 4.70 -11.96
N GLY A 82 9.40 4.42 -11.96
CA GLY A 82 8.82 3.17 -12.43
C GLY A 82 8.94 1.99 -11.46
N ASN A 83 9.26 2.25 -10.19
CA ASN A 83 9.23 1.22 -9.16
C ASN A 83 7.81 1.08 -8.60
N ALA A 84 7.28 -0.14 -8.68
CA ALA A 84 5.94 -0.48 -8.22
C ALA A 84 5.95 -1.13 -6.83
N PHE A 85 5.11 -0.62 -5.95
CA PHE A 85 4.87 -1.08 -4.59
C PHE A 85 3.44 -1.65 -4.56
N ILE A 86 3.35 -2.97 -4.46
CA ILE A 86 2.08 -3.70 -4.45
C ILE A 86 1.51 -3.79 -3.04
N ASN A 87 0.23 -4.16 -2.96
CA ASN A 87 -0.47 -4.42 -1.70
C ASN A 87 -0.57 -3.24 -0.72
N CYS A 88 -0.56 -1.99 -1.22
CA CYS A 88 -0.81 -0.82 -0.38
C CYS A 88 -2.31 -0.61 -0.17
N GLU A 89 -2.75 -0.35 1.05
CA GLU A 89 -4.11 0.06 1.40
C GLU A 89 -4.25 1.58 1.32
N ILE A 90 -5.34 2.06 0.72
CA ILE A 90 -5.74 3.47 0.80
C ILE A 90 -6.26 3.78 2.20
N LEU A 91 -5.60 4.71 2.90
CA LEU A 91 -5.94 5.07 4.27
C LEU A 91 -6.90 6.25 4.38
N GLY A 92 -6.86 7.15 3.41
CA GLY A 92 -7.65 8.38 3.42
C GLY A 92 -7.25 9.29 2.26
N PHE A 93 -7.93 10.42 2.19
CA PHE A 93 -7.72 11.40 1.14
C PHE A 93 -7.44 12.78 1.72
N ASP A 94 -6.55 13.52 1.05
CA ASP A 94 -6.29 14.91 1.40
C ASP A 94 -7.33 15.83 0.77
N ASN A 95 -7.91 16.71 1.58
CA ASN A 95 -8.87 17.72 1.14
C ASN A 95 -8.20 18.96 0.56
N ASP A 96 -6.91 19.18 0.85
CA ASP A 96 -6.11 20.30 0.33
C ASP A 96 -4.81 19.77 -0.31
N PRO A 97 -4.91 19.08 -1.46
CA PRO A 97 -3.80 18.31 -2.00
C PRO A 97 -2.72 19.18 -2.63
N ASP A 98 -1.53 19.15 -2.04
CA ASP A 98 -0.33 19.73 -2.63
C ASP A 98 0.10 18.97 -3.90
N TYR A 99 0.28 19.71 -5.00
CA TYR A 99 0.71 19.16 -6.31
C TYR A 99 -0.17 17.99 -6.80
N GLY A 100 -1.46 17.97 -6.45
CA GLY A 100 -2.41 16.92 -6.83
C GLY A 100 -2.21 15.58 -6.10
N ARG A 101 -1.40 15.56 -5.03
CA ARG A 101 -1.22 14.40 -4.17
C ARG A 101 -2.33 14.35 -3.13
N CYS A 102 -3.29 13.46 -3.33
CA CYS A 102 -4.51 13.42 -2.53
C CYS A 102 -4.82 12.06 -1.92
N VAL A 103 -3.98 11.03 -2.12
CA VAL A 103 -4.25 9.66 -1.62
C VAL A 103 -3.19 9.23 -0.62
N TYR A 104 -3.59 8.98 0.62
CA TYR A 104 -2.72 8.43 1.65
C TYR A 104 -2.69 6.90 1.57
N LEU A 105 -1.50 6.31 1.74
CA LEU A 105 -1.27 4.87 1.69
C LEU A 105 -0.60 4.37 2.97
N ASP A 106 -0.81 3.10 3.31
CA ASP A 106 -0.12 2.36 4.38
C ASP A 106 1.33 1.98 4.04
N SER A 107 2.08 2.93 3.50
CA SER A 107 3.47 2.74 3.07
C SER A 107 4.46 3.32 4.07
N SER A 108 5.75 3.12 3.83
CA SER A 108 6.82 3.76 4.61
C SER A 108 6.79 5.29 4.57
N SER A 109 6.02 5.87 3.64
CA SER A 109 5.77 7.31 3.51
C SER A 109 4.30 7.63 3.81
N TYR A 110 3.70 7.01 4.84
CA TYR A 110 2.27 7.16 5.18
C TYR A 110 1.80 8.60 5.38
N TRP A 111 2.71 9.52 5.71
CA TRP A 111 2.44 10.95 5.88
C TRP A 111 2.47 11.74 4.57
N PHE A 112 2.79 11.11 3.45
CA PHE A 112 2.98 11.76 2.16
C PHE A 112 2.03 11.16 1.13
N ALA A 113 0.98 11.91 0.81
CA ALA A 113 -0.01 11.50 -0.18
C ALA A 113 0.62 11.30 -1.57
N VAL A 114 -0.03 10.49 -2.39
CA VAL A 114 0.33 10.24 -3.79
C VAL A 114 -0.79 10.69 -4.73
N THR A 115 -0.49 10.77 -6.02
CA THR A 115 -1.48 11.16 -7.04
C THR A 115 -2.34 9.97 -7.44
N VAL A 116 -3.60 10.22 -7.81
CA VAL A 116 -4.52 9.19 -8.34
C VAL A 116 -3.91 8.47 -9.54
N ASP A 117 -3.20 9.19 -10.40
CA ASP A 117 -2.60 8.64 -11.61
C ASP A 117 -1.50 7.61 -11.33
N SER A 118 -0.77 7.77 -10.23
CA SER A 118 0.28 6.83 -9.80
C SER A 118 -0.24 5.48 -9.30
N LEU A 119 -1.57 5.33 -9.15
CA LEU A 119 -2.21 4.15 -8.56
C LEU A 119 -2.82 3.22 -9.59
N THR A 120 -2.63 1.92 -9.40
CA THR A 120 -3.35 0.87 -10.13
C THR A 120 -4.18 0.06 -9.13
N VAL A 121 -5.48 -0.05 -9.37
CA VAL A 121 -6.38 -0.83 -8.51
C VAL A 121 -6.03 -2.32 -8.56
N GLN A 122 -5.97 -2.94 -7.38
CA GLN A 122 -5.76 -4.38 -7.22
C GLN A 122 -7.05 -5.07 -6.78
N ASP A 123 -7.13 -6.36 -7.08
CA ASP A 123 -8.15 -7.25 -6.55
C ASP A 123 -7.48 -8.21 -5.56
N GLY A 124 -7.65 -7.93 -4.26
CA GLY A 124 -6.97 -8.64 -3.19
C GLY A 124 -5.46 -8.44 -3.14
N TYR A 125 -4.81 -9.23 -2.27
CA TYR A 125 -3.36 -9.22 -2.12
C TYR A 125 -2.68 -9.98 -3.27
N ILE A 126 -1.73 -9.34 -3.93
CA ILE A 126 -0.89 -9.96 -4.95
C ILE A 126 0.24 -10.73 -4.28
N GLY A 127 0.35 -12.03 -4.60
CA GLY A 127 1.45 -12.89 -4.12
C GLY A 127 1.31 -13.39 -2.68
N LEU A 128 0.25 -13.01 -1.97
CA LEU A 128 -0.10 -13.49 -0.63
C LEU A 128 -1.47 -14.16 -0.64
N THR A 129 -1.66 -15.14 0.24
CA THR A 129 -2.94 -15.80 0.51
C THR A 129 -3.39 -15.51 1.93
N GLN A 130 -4.67 -15.71 2.24
CA GLN A 130 -5.16 -15.52 3.61
C GLN A 130 -4.39 -16.40 4.61
N ASP A 131 -4.12 -17.67 4.27
CA ASP A 131 -3.29 -18.57 5.10
C ASP A 131 -1.88 -17.99 5.38
N ASP A 132 -1.29 -17.27 4.41
CA ASP A 132 0.01 -16.61 4.62
C ASP A 132 -0.10 -15.47 5.64
N LEU A 133 -1.24 -14.78 5.70
CA LEU A 133 -1.49 -13.69 6.65
C LEU A 133 -1.87 -14.22 8.03
N ASP A 134 -2.69 -15.27 8.09
CA ASP A 134 -3.17 -15.89 9.33
C ASP A 134 -2.05 -16.62 10.10
N THR A 135 -0.95 -16.96 9.42
CA THR A 135 0.23 -17.60 10.04
C THR A 135 1.25 -16.61 10.59
N VAL A 136 1.04 -15.30 10.39
CA VAL A 136 1.90 -14.25 10.96
C VAL A 136 1.69 -14.19 12.48
N SER A 137 2.74 -14.48 13.25
CA SER A 137 2.67 -14.42 14.71
C SER A 137 2.77 -13.00 15.25
N ASP A 138 2.14 -12.75 16.41
CA ASP A 138 2.23 -11.48 17.12
C ASP A 138 3.68 -11.09 17.44
N ASP A 139 4.52 -12.05 17.85
CA ASP A 139 5.95 -11.83 18.08
C ASP A 139 6.67 -11.27 16.85
N TYR A 140 6.32 -11.77 15.65
CA TYR A 140 6.90 -11.27 14.41
C TYR A 140 6.38 -9.87 14.09
N VAL A 141 5.09 -9.62 14.31
CA VAL A 141 4.48 -8.29 14.17
C VAL A 141 5.21 -7.28 15.05
N ASP A 142 5.39 -7.58 16.33
CA ASP A 142 6.04 -6.71 17.30
C ASP A 142 7.54 -6.49 17.01
N SER A 143 8.21 -7.51 16.46
CA SER A 143 9.62 -7.41 16.07
C SER A 143 9.86 -6.34 14.99
N LEU A 144 8.87 -6.11 14.12
CA LEU A 144 8.92 -5.13 13.03
C LEU A 144 8.31 -3.77 13.40
N MET A 145 7.84 -3.60 14.62
CA MET A 145 7.20 -2.36 15.04
C MET A 145 8.22 -1.20 15.05
N PRO A 146 7.92 -0.08 14.35
CA PRO A 146 8.79 1.08 14.32
C PRO A 146 8.85 1.77 15.69
N TRP A 147 9.98 2.38 16.00
CA TRP A 147 10.25 3.01 17.31
C TRP A 147 9.21 4.06 17.68
N ASP A 148 8.79 4.90 16.73
CA ASP A 148 7.73 5.89 16.93
C ASP A 148 6.43 5.26 17.46
N LEU A 149 6.03 4.11 16.91
CA LEU A 149 4.80 3.44 17.32
C LEU A 149 4.96 2.80 18.70
N LYS A 150 6.15 2.29 19.02
CA LYS A 150 6.48 1.80 20.37
C LYS A 150 6.31 2.89 21.43
N ILE A 151 6.76 4.12 21.13
CA ILE A 151 6.58 5.25 22.06
C ILE A 151 5.10 5.55 22.25
N LEU A 152 4.34 5.65 21.16
CA LEU A 152 2.91 5.98 21.22
C LEU A 152 2.13 4.94 22.04
N LYS A 153 2.44 3.65 21.90
CA LYS A 153 1.80 2.58 22.69
C LYS A 153 2.16 2.63 24.19
N ASN A 154 3.35 3.10 24.53
CA ASN A 154 3.83 3.18 25.92
C ASN A 154 3.47 4.51 26.62
N ALA A 155 2.90 5.48 25.89
CA ALA A 155 2.52 6.79 26.41
C ALA A 155 1.09 6.80 27.03
N VAL A 156 0.43 5.65 27.10
CA VAL A 156 -0.92 5.44 27.65
C VAL A 156 -0.84 4.70 28.97
#